data_AF-A0A811SCD6-F1
#
_entry.id   AF-A0A811SCD6-F1
#
_cell.length_a   1.000
_cell.length_b   1.000
_cell.length_c   1.000
_cell.angle_alpha   90.00
_cell.angle_beta   90.00
_cell.angle_gamma   90.00
#
_symmetry.space_group_name_H-M   'P 1'
#
loop_
_entity.id
_entity.type
_entity.pdbx_description
1 polymer ?
#
loop_
_entity_poly.entity_id
_entity_poly.type
_entity_poly.pdbx_seq_one_letter_code
_entity_poly.pdbx_strand_id
1 'polypeptide(L)'
;MALRRDLAEWKRIQRQGGLSRRFSKVVSYYGLTTPPYKLDALEPYMSKRTVELHWGKHHQDYVDGLNKQLATSPLYGYTPEDLIKEAYNNGNPLPEYNNAAQVWNHHFFWESMQPDGGGLPEGGVLQQIEKDFGSFTNFREEFIRSSLQLLGSGWVWLVCCTDSSY
;
A
#
# COMPACT_ATOMS: atom_id res chain seq x y z
N MET A 1 -10.25 -14.98 51.93
CA MET A 1 -9.09 -14.06 51.97
C MET A 1 -7.88 -14.78 51.37
N ALA A 2 -7.63 -14.63 50.06
CA ALA A 2 -6.41 -15.10 49.39
C ALA A 2 -6.26 -14.44 48.00
N LEU A 3 -6.13 -13.11 47.98
CA LEU A 3 -5.56 -12.39 46.85
C LEU A 3 -4.07 -12.19 47.20
N ARG A 4 -3.14 -12.89 46.55
CA ARG A 4 -1.68 -12.57 46.47
C ARG A 4 -0.85 -13.68 45.77
N ARG A 5 -1.29 -14.10 44.58
CA ARG A 5 -0.48 -14.71 43.50
C ARG A 5 -1.10 -14.11 42.24
N ASP A 6 -0.52 -13.17 41.50
CA ASP A 6 0.73 -13.28 40.74
C ASP A 6 1.21 -11.90 40.26
N LEU A 7 1.86 -11.13 41.14
CA LEU A 7 2.59 -9.92 40.73
C LEU A 7 3.99 -10.22 40.17
N ALA A 8 4.49 -11.45 40.38
CA ALA A 8 5.78 -11.90 39.89
C ALA A 8 5.71 -12.44 38.45
N GLU A 9 4.60 -13.11 38.09
CA GLU A 9 4.41 -13.67 36.75
C GLU A 9 4.14 -12.59 35.69
N TRP A 10 3.39 -11.54 36.06
CA TRP A 10 3.19 -10.35 35.20
C TRP A 10 4.49 -9.58 34.90
N LYS A 11 5.40 -9.48 35.87
CA LYS A 11 6.72 -8.82 35.69
C LYS A 11 7.74 -9.66 34.92
N ARG A 12 7.44 -10.96 34.70
CA ARG A 12 8.26 -11.88 33.89
C ARG A 12 7.84 -11.85 32.42
N ILE A 13 6.54 -11.71 32.14
CA ILE A 13 5.99 -11.52 30.78
C ILE A 13 6.48 -10.19 30.16
N GLN A 14 6.58 -9.13 30.97
CA GLN A 14 7.14 -7.83 30.53
C GLN A 14 8.67 -7.85 30.27
N ARG A 15 9.39 -8.91 30.64
CA ARG A 15 10.86 -9.03 30.44
C ARG A 15 11.28 -10.03 29.37
N GLN A 16 10.34 -10.75 28.75
CA GLN A 16 10.59 -11.71 27.66
C GLN A 16 9.95 -11.29 26.32
N GLY A 17 9.54 -10.03 26.18
CA GLY A 17 9.13 -9.43 24.91
C GLY A 17 10.23 -8.55 24.33
N GLY A 18 11.38 -9.14 23.98
CA GLY A 18 12.44 -8.44 23.28
C GLY A 18 12.04 -8.15 21.84
N LEU A 19 11.29 -7.07 21.61
CA LEU A 19 11.12 -6.48 20.28
C LEU A 19 12.09 -5.31 20.11
N SER A 20 13.38 -5.62 20.14
CA SER A 20 14.36 -4.78 19.46
C SER A 20 14.36 -5.18 17.98
N ARG A 21 13.27 -4.90 17.26
CA ARG A 21 13.34 -4.84 15.80
C ARG A 21 14.16 -3.59 15.51
N ARG A 22 15.39 -3.80 15.02
CA ARG A 22 16.31 -2.73 14.67
C ARG A 22 15.76 -2.04 13.41
N PHE A 23 14.89 -1.07 13.58
CA PHE A 23 14.34 -0.29 12.46
C PHE A 23 15.39 0.71 11.98
N SER A 24 15.86 0.54 10.74
CA SER A 24 16.73 1.47 10.02
C SER A 24 16.42 1.23 8.53
N LYS A 25 16.06 2.19 7.67
CA LYS A 25 16.21 3.65 7.63
C LYS A 25 14.88 4.37 7.86
N VAL A 26 14.92 5.38 8.72
CA VAL A 26 13.78 6.22 9.11
C VAL A 26 13.39 7.14 7.95
N VAL A 27 12.16 6.99 7.43
CA VAL A 27 11.53 8.07 6.66
C VAL A 27 10.78 8.93 7.67
N SER A 28 11.33 10.11 7.94
CA SER A 28 10.78 11.06 8.91
C SER A 28 9.54 11.79 8.41
N TYR A 29 9.28 11.78 7.10
CA TYR A 29 8.16 12.50 6.50
C TYR A 29 7.89 11.95 5.10
N TYR A 30 6.62 11.74 4.76
CA TYR A 30 6.23 11.28 3.42
C TYR A 30 6.14 12.50 2.50
N GLY A 31 6.83 12.45 1.37
CA GLY A 31 6.77 13.48 0.33
C GLY A 31 5.86 13.05 -0.81
N LEU A 32 5.24 14.02 -1.48
CA LEU A 32 4.56 13.76 -2.74
C LEU A 32 5.61 13.49 -3.83
N THR A 33 5.77 12.23 -4.21
CA THR A 33 6.63 11.85 -5.32
C THR A 33 6.01 12.30 -6.64
N THR A 34 6.78 12.99 -7.47
CA THR A 34 6.35 13.34 -8.84
C THR A 34 6.21 12.06 -9.68
N PRO A 35 5.18 11.94 -10.55
CA PRO A 35 5.08 10.80 -11.45
C PRO A 35 6.31 10.71 -12.36
N PRO A 36 6.71 9.50 -12.80
CA PRO A 36 7.94 9.30 -13.59
C PRO A 36 7.83 9.79 -15.05
N TYR A 37 6.82 10.59 -15.38
CA TYR A 37 6.52 11.11 -16.72
C TYR A 37 5.84 12.48 -16.63
N LYS A 38 5.76 13.19 -17.77
CA LYS A 38 5.06 14.48 -17.86
C LYS A 38 3.56 14.29 -17.61
N LEU A 39 2.89 15.30 -17.07
CA LEU A 39 1.48 15.19 -16.65
C LEU A 39 0.50 14.93 -17.81
N ASP A 40 0.88 15.24 -19.05
CA ASP A 40 0.11 14.97 -20.27
C ASP A 40 0.53 13.69 -21.00
N ALA A 41 1.55 12.97 -20.51
CA ALA A 41 2.15 11.86 -21.25
C ALA A 41 1.29 10.58 -21.25
N LEU A 42 0.17 10.55 -20.53
CA LEU A 42 -0.78 9.43 -20.52
C LEU A 42 -1.99 9.66 -21.44
N GLU A 43 -2.04 10.79 -22.16
CA GLU A 43 -3.07 11.00 -23.16
C GLU A 43 -2.95 10.00 -24.33
N PRO A 44 -4.06 9.52 -24.90
CA PRO A 44 -5.46 9.93 -24.65
C PRO A 44 -6.16 9.15 -23.52
N TYR A 45 -5.47 8.21 -22.86
CA TYR A 45 -6.09 7.30 -21.89
C TYR A 45 -6.37 7.95 -20.54
N MET A 46 -5.53 8.91 -20.13
CA MET A 46 -5.76 9.75 -18.96
C MET A 46 -5.41 11.19 -19.29
N SER A 47 -6.39 12.09 -19.17
CA SER A 47 -6.19 13.51 -19.48
C SER A 47 -5.19 14.17 -18.53
N LYS A 48 -4.44 15.16 -19.03
CA LYS A 48 -3.58 16.00 -18.17
C LYS A 48 -4.32 16.55 -16.95
N ARG A 49 -5.56 16.99 -17.16
CA ARG A 49 -6.41 17.54 -16.09
C ARG A 49 -6.68 16.51 -14.99
N THR A 50 -6.90 15.24 -15.36
CA THR A 50 -7.05 14.14 -14.41
C THR A 50 -5.79 13.96 -13.60
N VAL A 51 -4.62 13.91 -14.23
CA VAL A 51 -3.33 13.75 -13.52
C VAL A 51 -3.09 14.93 -12.57
N GLU A 52 -3.30 16.17 -13.01
CA GLU A 52 -3.16 17.37 -12.17
C GLU A 52 -4.01 17.32 -10.90
N LEU A 53 -5.27 16.87 -11.01
CA LEU A 53 -6.17 16.75 -9.87
C LEU A 53 -5.85 15.52 -9.00
N HIS A 54 -5.60 14.37 -9.63
CA HIS A 54 -5.42 13.11 -8.93
C HIS A 54 -4.08 13.06 -8.19
N TRP A 55 -2.99 13.46 -8.85
CA TRP A 55 -1.69 13.58 -8.22
C TRP A 55 -1.57 14.89 -7.41
N GLY A 56 -1.82 16.04 -8.03
CA GLY A 56 -1.50 17.33 -7.44
C GLY A 56 -2.45 17.78 -6.33
N LYS A 57 -3.65 17.18 -6.22
CA LYS A 57 -4.61 17.47 -5.15
C LYS A 57 -4.92 16.23 -4.32
N HIS A 58 -5.48 15.18 -4.90
CA HIS A 58 -5.94 14.02 -4.10
C HIS A 58 -4.78 13.28 -3.41
N HIS A 59 -3.70 12.99 -4.14
CA HIS A 59 -2.52 12.38 -3.54
C HIS A 59 -1.84 13.32 -2.54
N GLN A 60 -1.73 14.62 -2.86
CA GLN A 60 -1.22 15.63 -1.92
C GLN A 60 -2.03 15.69 -0.61
N ASP A 61 -3.36 15.69 -0.69
CA ASP A 61 -4.24 15.73 0.49
C ASP A 61 -4.01 14.50 1.40
N TYR A 62 -3.77 13.32 0.84
CA TYR A 62 -3.40 12.12 1.62
C TYR A 62 -2.03 12.26 2.27
N VAL A 63 -1.04 12.81 1.56
CA VAL A 63 0.30 13.07 2.12
C VAL A 63 0.21 14.05 3.28
N ASP A 64 -0.46 15.19 3.11
CA ASP A 64 -0.62 16.21 4.14
C ASP A 64 -1.40 15.68 5.35
N GLY A 65 -2.48 14.94 5.09
CA GLY A 65 -3.28 14.28 6.11
C GLY A 65 -2.49 13.27 6.92
N LEU A 66 -1.70 12.41 6.26
CA LEU A 66 -0.85 11.43 6.91
C LEU A 66 0.19 12.11 7.81
N ASN A 67 0.90 13.08 7.25
CA ASN A 67 1.96 13.78 7.96
C ASN A 67 1.43 14.54 9.19
N LYS A 68 0.22 15.09 9.12
CA LYS A 68 -0.47 15.69 10.28
C LYS A 68 -0.76 14.66 11.36
N GLN A 69 -1.20 13.46 10.99
CA GLN A 69 -1.47 12.39 11.97
C GLN A 69 -0.18 11.88 12.61
N LEU A 70 0.88 11.73 11.81
CA LEU A 70 2.17 11.22 12.27
C LEU A 70 2.91 12.17 13.22
N ALA A 71 2.63 13.47 13.20
CA ALA A 71 3.31 14.47 14.02
C ALA A 71 3.31 14.16 15.53
N THR A 72 2.33 13.41 16.02
CA THR A 72 2.22 12.96 17.42
C THR A 72 2.05 11.45 17.56
N SER A 73 2.21 10.69 16.47
CA SER A 73 1.94 9.27 16.44
C SER A 73 3.17 8.46 16.85
N PRO A 74 3.02 7.36 17.62
CA PRO A 74 4.12 6.41 17.87
C PRO A 74 4.57 5.70 16.58
N LEU A 75 3.81 5.78 15.49
CA LEU A 75 4.14 5.21 14.19
C LEU A 75 5.07 6.12 13.36
N TYR A 76 5.45 7.28 13.88
CA TYR A 76 6.41 8.16 13.22
C TYR A 76 7.75 7.45 12.96
N GLY A 77 8.28 7.59 11.74
CA GLY A 77 9.58 7.05 11.37
C GLY A 77 9.56 5.62 10.80
N TYR A 78 8.39 4.99 10.70
CA TYR A 78 8.21 3.72 10.00
C TYR A 78 8.46 3.88 8.50
N THR A 79 8.83 2.78 7.83
CA THR A 79 8.79 2.71 6.36
C THR A 79 7.34 2.70 5.89
N PRO A 80 7.02 3.09 4.63
CA PRO A 80 5.65 3.03 4.12
C PRO A 80 4.96 1.68 4.35
N GLU A 81 5.63 0.58 4.04
CA GLU A 81 5.07 -0.77 4.12
C GLU A 81 4.84 -1.22 5.57
N ASP A 82 5.81 -0.95 6.47
CA ASP A 82 5.66 -1.30 7.88
C ASP A 82 4.58 -0.42 8.53
N LEU A 83 4.50 0.87 8.16
CA LEU A 83 3.45 1.76 8.63
C LEU A 83 2.06 1.23 8.25
N ILE A 84 1.84 0.83 7.01
CA ILE A 84 0.54 0.30 6.56
C ILE A 84 0.18 -0.96 7.33
N LYS A 85 1.13 -1.88 7.53
CA LYS A 85 0.90 -3.14 8.27
C LYS A 85 0.55 -2.88 9.73
N GLU A 86 1.33 -2.06 10.42
CA GLU A 86 1.05 -1.72 11.82
C GLU A 86 -0.24 -0.92 11.96
N ALA A 87 -0.49 0.04 11.07
CA ALA A 87 -1.71 0.84 11.09
C ALA A 87 -2.97 0.03 10.74
N TYR A 88 -2.87 -1.03 9.93
CA TYR A 88 -4.00 -1.94 9.67
C TYR A 88 -4.43 -2.68 10.94
N ASN A 89 -3.49 -2.93 11.85
CA ASN A 89 -3.73 -3.44 13.21
C ASN A 89 -4.69 -4.65 13.22
N ASN A 90 -4.33 -5.68 12.45
CA ASN A 90 -5.07 -6.94 12.34
C ASN A 90 -6.57 -6.76 12.01
N GLY A 91 -6.89 -5.82 11.13
CA GLY A 91 -8.28 -5.54 10.73
C GLY A 91 -9.03 -4.56 11.63
N ASN A 92 -8.34 -3.91 12.58
CA ASN A 92 -8.88 -2.82 13.39
C ASN A 92 -8.08 -1.53 13.14
N PRO A 93 -8.24 -0.89 11.97
CA PRO A 93 -7.30 0.11 11.51
C PRO A 93 -7.19 1.32 12.43
N LEU A 94 -5.96 1.78 12.65
CA LEU A 94 -5.63 3.03 13.32
C LEU A 94 -5.98 4.23 12.42
N PRO A 95 -6.14 5.44 12.97
CA PRO A 95 -6.49 6.64 12.19
C PRO A 95 -5.56 6.92 11.00
N GLU A 96 -4.28 6.56 11.11
CA GLU A 96 -3.24 6.73 10.10
C GLU A 96 -3.43 5.80 8.89
N TYR A 97 -4.09 4.65 9.07
CA TYR A 97 -4.12 3.59 8.07
C TYR A 97 -4.62 4.06 6.71
N ASN A 98 -5.74 4.78 6.68
CA ASN A 98 -6.35 5.18 5.41
C ASN A 98 -5.42 6.10 4.61
N ASN A 99 -4.82 7.10 5.26
CA ASN A 99 -3.91 8.00 4.56
C ASN A 99 -2.59 7.28 4.19
N ALA A 100 -2.05 6.44 5.08
CA ALA A 100 -0.85 5.66 4.80
C ALA A 100 -1.03 4.73 3.58
N ALA A 101 -2.13 3.97 3.56
CA ALA A 101 -2.47 3.09 2.45
C ALA A 101 -2.70 3.90 1.17
N GLN A 102 -3.43 5.02 1.22
CA GLN A 102 -3.69 5.81 0.03
C GLN A 102 -2.44 6.49 -0.53
N VAL A 103 -1.51 6.97 0.29
CA VAL A 103 -0.21 7.48 -0.21
C VAL A 103 0.53 6.39 -0.97
N TRP A 104 0.66 5.19 -0.39
CA TRP A 104 1.35 4.09 -1.04
C TRP A 104 0.64 3.59 -2.30
N ASN A 105 -0.69 3.45 -2.26
CA ASN A 105 -1.49 3.02 -3.41
C ASN A 105 -1.33 3.98 -4.59
N HIS A 106 -1.34 5.30 -4.35
CA HIS A 106 -1.17 6.28 -5.41
C HIS A 106 0.27 6.31 -5.93
N HIS A 107 1.26 6.19 -5.06
CA HIS A 107 2.65 6.07 -5.48
C HIS A 107 2.83 4.87 -6.43
N PHE A 108 2.36 3.69 -6.02
CA PHE A 108 2.39 2.48 -6.85
C PHE A 108 1.60 2.64 -8.16
N PHE A 109 0.45 3.30 -8.12
CA PHE A 109 -0.37 3.57 -9.31
C PHE A 109 0.37 4.39 -10.36
N TRP A 110 1.09 5.45 -9.97
CA TRP A 110 1.87 6.26 -10.89
C TRP A 110 3.09 5.51 -11.45
N GLU A 111 3.70 4.62 -10.66
CA GLU A 111 4.80 3.75 -11.13
C GLU A 111 4.32 2.62 -12.05
N SER A 112 3.05 2.24 -11.97
CA SER A 112 2.44 1.17 -12.78
C SER A 112 2.06 1.60 -14.19
N MET A 113 2.26 2.87 -14.54
CA MET A 113 1.91 3.44 -15.84
C MET A 113 3.14 4.04 -16.51
N GLN A 114 3.11 4.10 -17.83
CA GLN A 114 4.12 4.79 -18.61
C GLN A 114 3.53 5.33 -19.92
N PRO A 115 4.12 6.37 -20.51
CA PRO A 115 3.79 6.81 -21.86
C PRO A 115 4.01 5.68 -22.86
N ASP A 116 3.14 5.56 -23.85
CA ASP A 116 3.19 4.50 -24.87
C ASP A 116 3.23 3.06 -24.28
N GLY A 117 2.70 2.89 -23.07
CA GLY A 117 2.57 1.59 -22.41
C GLY A 117 1.48 0.70 -22.99
N GLY A 118 1.22 -0.41 -22.31
CA GLY A 118 0.31 -1.46 -22.77
C GLY A 118 1.07 -2.56 -23.54
N GLY A 119 0.36 -3.24 -24.44
CA GLY A 119 0.88 -4.46 -25.06
C GLY A 119 0.83 -5.68 -24.14
N LEU A 120 1.62 -6.70 -24.46
CA LEU A 120 1.76 -7.88 -23.61
C LEU A 120 2.88 -7.65 -22.59
N PRO A 121 2.72 -8.13 -21.34
CA PRO A 121 3.82 -8.20 -20.41
C PRO A 121 4.93 -9.09 -20.97
N GLU A 122 6.16 -8.86 -20.53
CA GLU A 122 7.33 -9.60 -21.00
C GLU A 122 7.86 -10.57 -19.94
N GLY A 123 8.61 -11.57 -20.39
CA GLY A 123 9.36 -12.47 -19.54
C GLY A 123 8.51 -13.25 -18.52
N GLY A 124 9.00 -13.32 -17.28
CA GLY A 124 8.40 -14.12 -16.22
C GLY A 124 6.98 -13.72 -15.84
N VAL A 125 6.60 -12.45 -16.05
CA VAL A 125 5.24 -11.97 -15.74
C VAL A 125 4.22 -12.61 -16.67
N LEU A 126 4.47 -12.61 -17.98
CA LEU A 126 3.56 -13.25 -18.93
C LEU A 126 3.45 -14.76 -18.68
N GLN A 127 4.58 -15.42 -18.44
CA GLN A 127 4.60 -16.86 -18.16
C GLN A 127 3.77 -17.21 -16.91
N GLN A 128 3.89 -16.40 -15.85
CA GLN A 128 3.12 -16.62 -14.62
C GLN A 128 1.62 -16.33 -14.85
N ILE A 129 1.29 -15.28 -15.61
CA ILE A 129 -0.11 -14.99 -15.99
C ILE A 129 -0.71 -16.14 -16.81
N GLU A 130 0.00 -16.66 -17.81
CA GLU A 130 -0.49 -17.77 -18.62
C GLU A 130 -0.62 -19.07 -17.81
N LYS A 131 0.26 -19.28 -16.84
CA LYS A 131 0.17 -20.41 -15.90
C LYS A 131 -1.08 -20.32 -15.01
N ASP A 132 -1.37 -19.15 -14.46
CA ASP A 132 -2.44 -18.99 -13.45
C ASP A 132 -3.82 -18.73 -14.08
N PHE A 133 -3.87 -18.05 -15.22
CA PHE A 133 -5.11 -17.62 -15.89
C PHE A 133 -5.34 -18.33 -17.24
N GLY A 134 -4.41 -19.17 -17.69
CA GLY A 134 -4.46 -19.89 -18.97
C GLY A 134 -4.05 -19.04 -20.18
N SER A 135 -4.33 -17.74 -20.18
CA SER A 135 -3.85 -16.79 -21.19
C SER A 135 -3.87 -15.36 -20.67
N PHE A 136 -3.09 -14.46 -21.28
CA PHE A 136 -3.18 -13.03 -21.00
C PHE A 136 -4.57 -12.45 -21.27
N THR A 137 -5.26 -12.93 -22.32
CA THR A 137 -6.63 -12.50 -22.64
C THR A 137 -7.59 -12.82 -21.50
N ASN A 138 -7.55 -14.04 -20.97
CA ASN A 138 -8.38 -14.45 -19.84
C ASN A 138 -8.07 -13.60 -18.59
N PHE A 139 -6.80 -13.36 -18.31
CA PHE A 139 -6.38 -12.47 -17.23
C PHE A 139 -6.97 -11.06 -17.41
N ARG A 140 -6.85 -10.48 -18.61
CA ARG A 140 -7.35 -9.13 -18.90
C ARG A 140 -8.86 -9.05 -18.70
N GLU A 141 -9.60 -10.04 -19.19
CA GLU A 141 -11.05 -10.13 -19.01
C GLU A 141 -11.43 -10.22 -17.53
N GLU A 142 -10.74 -11.06 -16.76
CA GLU A 142 -10.96 -11.20 -15.33
C GLU A 142 -10.64 -9.92 -14.57
N PHE A 143 -9.50 -9.28 -14.85
CA PHE A 143 -9.08 -8.03 -14.21
C PHE A 143 -10.07 -6.88 -14.49
N ILE A 144 -10.55 -6.77 -15.72
CA ILE A 144 -11.61 -5.81 -16.10
C ILE A 144 -12.91 -6.14 -15.36
N ARG A 145 -13.31 -7.41 -15.31
CA ARG A 145 -14.52 -7.86 -14.61
C ARG A 145 -14.46 -7.51 -13.12
N SER A 146 -13.35 -7.79 -12.43
CA SER A 146 -13.15 -7.41 -11.03
C SER A 146 -13.25 -5.90 -10.83
N SER A 147 -12.69 -5.11 -11.76
CA SER A 147 -12.75 -3.65 -11.72
C SER A 147 -14.17 -3.11 -11.87
N LEU A 148 -14.98 -3.71 -12.76
CA LEU A 148 -16.37 -3.30 -12.97
C LEU A 148 -17.31 -3.73 -11.85
N GLN A 149 -16.98 -4.81 -11.13
CA GLN A 149 -17.79 -5.34 -10.02
C GLN A 149 -17.49 -4.66 -8.68
N LEU A 150 -16.40 -3.89 -8.60
CA LEU A 150 -16.05 -3.15 -7.40
C LEU A 150 -17.08 -2.04 -7.13
N LEU A 151 -17.81 -2.16 -6.04
CA LEU A 151 -18.80 -1.16 -5.63
C LEU A 151 -18.15 -0.11 -4.73
N GLY A 152 -18.27 1.16 -5.12
CA GLY A 152 -17.71 2.29 -4.39
C GLY A 152 -16.23 2.54 -4.71
N SER A 153 -15.51 3.16 -3.78
CA SER A 153 -14.09 3.48 -3.97
C SER A 153 -13.21 2.31 -3.53
N GLY A 154 -12.24 1.94 -4.37
CA GLY A 154 -11.26 0.92 -4.04
C GLY A 154 -10.24 0.70 -5.16
N TRP A 155 -9.51 -0.42 -5.05
CA TRP A 155 -8.42 -0.79 -5.94
C TRP A 155 -8.55 -2.24 -6.36
N VAL A 156 -8.15 -2.56 -7.59
CA VAL A 156 -8.00 -3.93 -8.08
C VAL A 156 -6.52 -4.21 -8.30
N TRP A 157 -6.07 -5.35 -7.81
CA TRP A 157 -4.65 -5.71 -7.77
C TRP A 157 -4.43 -7.04 -8.48
N LEU A 158 -3.34 -7.13 -9.24
CA LEU A 158 -2.73 -8.41 -9.60
C LEU A 158 -1.67 -8.71 -8.54
N VAL A 159 -1.84 -9.80 -7.79
CA VAL A 159 -0.96 -10.16 -6.67
C VAL A 159 -0.30 -11.50 -6.96
N CYS A 160 1.02 -11.57 -6.80
CA CYS A 160 1.74 -12.84 -6.79
C CYS A 160 1.63 -13.46 -5.40
N CYS A 161 0.78 -14.47 -5.25
CA CYS A 161 0.72 -15.26 -4.03
C CYS A 161 1.92 -16.20 -3.99
N THR A 162 2.84 -15.99 -3.05
CA THR A 162 3.75 -17.06 -2.66
C THR A 162 2.98 -17.98 -1.73
N ASP A 163 2.79 -19.24 -2.10
CA ASP A 163 2.24 -20.26 -1.20
C ASP A 163 3.10 -20.30 0.08
N SER A 164 2.67 -19.61 1.13
CA SER A 164 3.12 -19.90 2.48
C SER A 164 2.30 -21.08 2.94
N SER A 165 2.77 -22.27 2.61
CA SER A 165 2.37 -23.48 3.31
C SER A 165 2.91 -23.42 4.74
N TYR A 166 2.15 -22.79 5.64
CA TYR A 166 2.29 -22.92 7.10
C TYR A 166 0.93 -22.78 7.78
#